data_AF-A0A8I6RMV8-F1
#
_entry.id   AF-A0A8I6RMV8-F1
#
_cell.length_a   1.000
_cell.length_b   1.000
_cell.length_c   1.000
_cell.angle_alpha   90.00
_cell.angle_beta   90.00
_cell.angle_gamma   90.00
#
_symmetry.space_group_name_H-M   'P 1'
#
loop_
_entity.id
_entity.type
_entity.pdbx_description
1 polymer ?
#
loop_
_entity_poly.entity_id
_entity_poly.type
_entity_poly.pdbx_seq_one_letter_code
_entity_poly.pdbx_strand_id
1 'polypeptide(L)'
;MGTYEDWPWQYNFPPFFTIQPNLTTRKLQLSAWCDLVLKYHRYQNQYVLDMREAQGSPLFSNKTLKRTLPAEGIAQVLASLQASSNAEPLDKSKNRWYIYWHTLDEWAALIYGWAEETGQLGAVCTFYEIANVPDQEFFGIDTEVLKKALKVLESKKKAEIISFEDNNGVKFF
;
A
#
# COMPACT_ATOMS: atom_id res chain seq x y z
N MET A 1 0.10 -12.12 15.46
CA MET A 1 -0.67 -11.54 14.35
C MET A 1 -2.08 -12.05 14.44
N GLY A 2 -3.07 -11.16 14.49
CA GLY A 2 -4.48 -11.54 14.54
C GLY A 2 -4.99 -12.03 13.18
N THR A 3 -6.19 -12.58 13.19
CA THR A 3 -6.95 -12.92 11.99
C THR A 3 -7.61 -11.66 11.42
N TYR A 4 -7.48 -11.44 10.10
CA TYR A 4 -8.26 -10.40 9.43
C TYR A 4 -9.75 -10.78 9.47
N GLU A 5 -10.59 -9.92 10.04
CA GLU A 5 -12.01 -10.19 10.28
C GLU A 5 -12.97 -9.25 9.51
N ASP A 6 -12.48 -8.12 9.00
CA ASP A 6 -13.28 -7.14 8.22
C ASP A 6 -13.45 -7.59 6.75
N TRP A 7 -13.95 -8.81 6.53
CA TRP A 7 -14.24 -9.33 5.20
C TRP A 7 -15.52 -8.68 4.63
N PRO A 8 -15.48 -8.10 3.42
CA PRO A 8 -16.66 -7.52 2.81
C PRO A 8 -17.63 -8.62 2.37
N TRP A 9 -18.93 -8.30 2.26
CA TRP A 9 -19.94 -9.29 1.88
C TRP A 9 -19.64 -9.95 0.52
N GLN A 10 -19.01 -9.21 -0.41
CA GLN A 10 -18.57 -9.70 -1.71
C GLN A 10 -17.60 -10.89 -1.58
N TYR A 11 -16.76 -10.93 -0.54
CA TYR A 11 -15.85 -12.04 -0.28
C TYR A 11 -16.58 -13.37 0.01
N ASN A 12 -17.86 -13.31 0.41
CA ASN A 12 -18.73 -14.46 0.60
C ASN A 12 -19.67 -14.70 -0.60
N PHE A 13 -19.48 -13.99 -1.71
CA PHE A 13 -20.26 -14.13 -2.94
C PHE A 13 -19.44 -14.84 -4.02
N PRO A 14 -19.76 -16.11 -4.40
CA PRO A 14 -18.91 -16.89 -5.32
C PRO A 14 -18.53 -16.20 -6.65
N PRO A 15 -19.41 -15.42 -7.31
CA PRO A 15 -19.04 -14.69 -8.53
C PRO A 15 -17.95 -13.63 -8.34
N PHE A 16 -17.70 -13.16 -7.11
CA PHE A 16 -16.65 -12.17 -6.84
C PHE A 16 -15.24 -12.66 -7.18
N PHE A 17 -15.00 -13.97 -7.14
CA PHE A 17 -13.73 -14.63 -7.49
C PHE A 17 -13.60 -14.96 -8.99
N THR A 18 -14.59 -14.58 -9.81
CA THR A 18 -14.56 -14.76 -11.26
C THR A 18 -14.68 -13.41 -11.94
N ILE A 19 -13.74 -13.08 -12.84
CA ILE A 19 -13.78 -11.79 -13.55
C ILE A 19 -15.08 -11.66 -14.35
N GLN A 20 -15.84 -10.60 -14.07
CA GLN A 20 -17.15 -10.42 -14.65
C GLN A 20 -17.05 -10.05 -16.15
N PRO A 21 -17.86 -10.65 -17.04
CA PRO A 21 -17.80 -10.38 -18.47
C PRO A 21 -18.34 -8.98 -18.81
N ASN A 22 -19.37 -8.53 -18.09
CA ASN A 22 -19.94 -7.20 -18.25
C ASN A 22 -18.99 -6.12 -17.69
N LEU A 23 -18.67 -5.11 -18.50
CA LEU A 23 -17.67 -4.08 -18.14
C LEU A 23 -18.07 -3.24 -16.92
N THR A 24 -19.33 -2.83 -16.81
CA THR A 24 -19.81 -2.05 -15.66
C THR A 24 -19.70 -2.86 -14.37
N THR A 25 -20.11 -4.13 -14.42
CA THR A 25 -20.04 -5.05 -13.27
C THR A 25 -18.59 -5.35 -12.91
N ARG A 26 -17.72 -5.54 -13.92
CA ARG A 26 -16.28 -5.73 -13.72
C ARG A 26 -15.65 -4.53 -13.04
N LYS A 27 -16.01 -3.31 -13.43
CA LYS A 27 -15.48 -2.09 -12.79
C LYS A 27 -15.85 -2.04 -11.30
N LEU A 28 -17.10 -2.34 -10.95
CA LEU A 28 -17.53 -2.41 -9.54
C LEU A 28 -16.82 -3.54 -8.78
N GLN A 29 -16.67 -4.71 -9.41
CA GLN A 29 -15.93 -5.83 -8.83
C GLN A 29 -14.47 -5.45 -8.55
N LEU A 30 -13.77 -4.85 -9.53
CA LEU A 30 -12.36 -4.46 -9.37
C LEU A 30 -12.21 -3.37 -8.30
N SER A 31 -13.14 -2.42 -8.21
CA SER A 31 -13.16 -1.44 -7.13
C SER A 31 -13.24 -2.11 -5.76
N ALA A 32 -14.17 -3.04 -5.57
CA ALA A 32 -14.31 -3.77 -4.31
C ALA A 32 -13.09 -4.64 -3.98
N TRP A 33 -12.43 -5.21 -5.00
CA TRP A 33 -11.15 -5.90 -4.81
C TRP A 33 -10.03 -4.96 -4.40
N CYS A 34 -9.91 -3.78 -5.01
CA CYS A 34 -8.92 -2.77 -4.63
C CYS A 34 -9.09 -2.39 -3.15
N ASP A 35 -10.31 -2.05 -2.74
CA ASP A 35 -10.61 -1.69 -1.35
C ASP A 35 -10.24 -2.82 -0.38
N LEU A 36 -10.56 -4.07 -0.72
CA LEU A 36 -10.21 -5.23 0.09
C LEU A 36 -8.69 -5.43 0.19
N VAL A 37 -7.96 -5.32 -0.92
CA VAL A 37 -6.49 -5.45 -0.93
C VAL A 37 -5.86 -4.38 -0.04
N LEU A 38 -6.29 -3.13 -0.14
CA LEU A 38 -5.74 -2.03 0.67
C LEU A 38 -6.01 -2.23 2.16
N LYS A 39 -7.26 -2.57 2.53
CA LYS A 39 -7.62 -2.86 3.93
C LYS A 39 -6.84 -4.04 4.50
N TYR A 40 -6.71 -5.11 3.72
CA TYR A 40 -6.00 -6.32 4.15
C TYR A 40 -4.51 -6.04 4.37
N HIS A 41 -3.86 -5.35 3.44
CA HIS A 41 -2.44 -4.99 3.55
C HIS A 41 -2.18 -3.99 4.69
N ARG A 42 -3.09 -3.03 4.92
CA ARG A 42 -3.05 -2.15 6.09
C ARG A 42 -3.10 -2.94 7.39
N TYR A 43 -4.04 -3.89 7.51
CA TYR A 43 -4.17 -4.71 8.71
C TYR A 43 -2.94 -5.59 8.98
N GLN A 44 -2.35 -6.17 7.93
CA GLN A 44 -1.14 -6.99 8.05
C GLN A 44 0.13 -6.16 8.26
N ASN A 45 0.06 -4.83 8.09
CA ASN A 45 1.20 -3.93 7.95
C ASN A 45 2.24 -4.46 6.95
N GLN A 46 1.78 -4.88 5.77
CA GLN A 46 2.61 -5.44 4.71
C GLN A 46 2.51 -4.60 3.46
N TYR A 47 3.64 -4.04 3.02
CA TYR A 47 3.69 -3.17 1.85
C TYR A 47 3.98 -3.90 0.54
N VAL A 48 4.31 -5.20 0.57
CA VAL A 48 4.66 -5.96 -0.63
C VAL A 48 3.72 -7.14 -0.84
N LEU A 49 3.22 -7.26 -2.06
CA LEU A 49 2.48 -8.41 -2.56
C LEU A 49 3.34 -9.17 -3.57
N ASP A 50 3.48 -10.49 -3.38
CA ASP A 50 4.13 -11.39 -4.34
C ASP A 50 3.08 -12.20 -5.11
N MET A 51 3.00 -12.01 -6.43
CA MET A 51 2.02 -12.70 -7.26
C MET A 51 2.20 -14.22 -7.26
N ARG A 52 3.42 -14.72 -6.99
CA ARG A 52 3.72 -16.16 -6.98
C ARG A 52 3.04 -16.87 -5.80
N GLU A 53 2.79 -16.13 -4.72
CA GLU A 53 2.19 -16.64 -3.49
C GLU A 53 0.74 -16.17 -3.31
N ALA A 54 0.31 -15.16 -4.08
CA ALA A 54 -0.98 -14.50 -3.92
C ALA A 54 -2.18 -15.46 -3.91
N GLN A 55 -2.24 -16.45 -4.81
CA GLN A 55 -3.35 -17.41 -4.84
C GLN A 55 -3.39 -18.36 -3.63
N GLY A 56 -2.28 -18.52 -2.91
CA GLY A 56 -2.22 -19.26 -1.65
C GLY A 56 -2.68 -18.44 -0.44
N SER A 57 -2.72 -17.11 -0.57
CA SER A 57 -3.15 -16.19 0.48
C SER A 57 -4.67 -16.24 0.70
N PRO A 58 -5.16 -16.11 1.95
CA PRO A 58 -6.60 -15.97 2.20
C PRO A 58 -7.20 -14.73 1.53
N LEU A 59 -6.41 -13.70 1.22
CA LEU A 59 -6.87 -12.51 0.50
C LEU A 59 -7.55 -12.85 -0.83
N PHE A 60 -6.95 -13.76 -1.62
CA PHE A 60 -7.46 -14.12 -2.94
C PHE A 60 -8.11 -15.51 -2.98
N SER A 61 -8.14 -16.22 -1.86
CA SER A 61 -8.61 -17.60 -1.77
C SER A 61 -9.53 -17.82 -0.57
N ASN A 62 -10.83 -17.93 -0.84
CA ASN A 62 -11.82 -18.28 0.17
C ASN A 62 -12.01 -19.80 0.21
N LYS A 63 -11.40 -20.44 1.21
CA LYS A 63 -11.45 -21.90 1.41
C LYS A 63 -12.86 -22.41 1.71
N THR A 64 -13.68 -21.63 2.41
CA THR A 64 -15.07 -21.98 2.73
C THR A 64 -15.92 -22.07 1.47
N LEU A 65 -15.76 -21.11 0.54
CA LEU A 65 -16.46 -21.13 -0.75
C LEU A 65 -15.81 -22.05 -1.79
N LYS A 66 -14.59 -22.54 -1.55
CA LYS A 66 -13.76 -23.23 -2.55
C LYS A 66 -13.60 -22.39 -3.82
N ARG A 67 -13.28 -21.10 -3.61
CA ARG A 67 -13.10 -20.12 -4.67
C ARG A 67 -11.79 -19.37 -4.49
N THR A 68 -11.08 -19.20 -5.60
CA THR A 68 -9.80 -18.48 -5.66
C THR A 68 -9.83 -17.58 -6.88
N LEU A 69 -9.42 -16.33 -6.73
CA LEU A 69 -9.29 -15.40 -7.85
C LEU A 69 -8.14 -15.90 -8.73
N PRO A 70 -8.34 -16.07 -10.05
CA PRO A 70 -7.28 -16.50 -10.96
C PRO A 70 -6.16 -15.45 -11.01
N ALA A 71 -4.94 -15.87 -11.33
CA ALA A 71 -3.78 -14.96 -11.42
C ALA A 71 -4.02 -13.79 -12.39
N GLU A 72 -4.71 -14.03 -13.51
CA GLU A 72 -5.12 -12.96 -14.43
C GLU A 72 -6.04 -11.93 -13.75
N GLY A 73 -6.96 -12.39 -12.89
CA GLY A 73 -7.84 -11.51 -12.13
C GLY A 73 -7.07 -10.69 -11.10
N ILE A 74 -6.11 -11.30 -10.39
CA ILE A 74 -5.21 -10.60 -9.47
C ILE A 74 -4.42 -9.52 -10.22
N ALA A 75 -3.90 -9.84 -11.41
CA ALA A 75 -3.19 -8.88 -12.24
C ALA A 75 -4.08 -7.69 -12.67
N GLN A 76 -5.38 -7.92 -12.94
CA GLN A 76 -6.33 -6.82 -13.23
C GLN A 76 -6.60 -5.94 -12.00
N VAL A 77 -6.63 -6.52 -10.79
CA VAL A 77 -6.74 -5.75 -9.54
C VAL A 77 -5.50 -4.89 -9.33
N LEU A 78 -4.30 -5.46 -9.49
CA LEU A 78 -3.04 -4.72 -9.38
C LEU A 78 -2.91 -3.61 -10.43
N ALA A 79 -3.35 -3.85 -11.67
CA ALA A 79 -3.41 -2.82 -12.69
C ALA A 79 -4.39 -1.68 -12.33
N SER A 80 -5.51 -2.01 -11.68
CA SER A 80 -6.48 -1.02 -11.21
C SER A 80 -5.90 -0.18 -10.06
N LEU A 81 -5.23 -0.81 -9.10
CA LEU A 81 -4.50 -0.13 -8.03
C LEU A 81 -3.36 0.74 -8.56
N GLN A 82 -2.65 0.28 -9.60
CA GLN A 82 -1.62 1.08 -10.24
C GLN A 82 -2.20 2.34 -10.90
N ALA A 83 -3.36 2.22 -11.55
CA ALA A 83 -4.04 3.36 -12.17
C ALA A 83 -4.51 4.41 -11.15
N SER A 84 -4.76 4.01 -9.90
CA SER A 84 -5.09 4.92 -8.79
C SER A 84 -3.88 5.33 -7.93
N SER A 85 -2.64 5.03 -8.37
CA SER A 85 -1.40 5.28 -7.61
C SER A 85 -1.32 4.58 -6.25
N ASN A 86 -2.13 3.54 -6.05
CA ASN A 86 -2.13 2.71 -4.84
C ASN A 86 -1.27 1.45 -4.97
N ALA A 87 -0.63 1.21 -6.12
CA ALA A 87 0.35 0.15 -6.28
C ALA A 87 1.40 0.49 -7.33
N GLU A 88 2.59 -0.08 -7.19
CA GLU A 88 3.62 -0.04 -8.22
C GLU A 88 4.41 -1.34 -8.28
N PRO A 89 4.85 -1.79 -9.47
CA PRO A 89 5.67 -3.00 -9.57
C PRO A 89 7.09 -2.73 -9.06
N LEU A 90 7.64 -3.66 -8.27
CA LEU A 90 9.03 -3.61 -7.78
C LEU A 90 10.03 -4.00 -8.88
N ASP A 91 9.57 -4.79 -9.85
CA ASP A 91 10.42 -5.36 -10.89
C ASP A 91 9.74 -5.29 -12.27
N LYS A 92 10.56 -5.38 -13.33
CA LYS A 92 10.05 -5.38 -14.72
C LYS A 92 9.16 -6.60 -15.01
N SER A 93 9.36 -7.70 -14.29
CA SER A 93 8.55 -8.92 -14.43
C SER A 93 7.16 -8.82 -13.77
N LYS A 94 6.89 -7.74 -13.04
CA LYS A 94 5.64 -7.51 -12.29
C LYS A 94 5.27 -8.67 -11.37
N ASN A 95 6.27 -9.33 -10.77
CA ASN A 95 6.04 -10.43 -9.84
C ASN A 95 5.82 -9.90 -8.42
N ARG A 96 6.52 -8.84 -8.04
CA ARG A 96 6.34 -8.18 -6.74
C ARG A 96 5.81 -6.77 -6.93
N TRP A 97 4.91 -6.38 -6.04
CA TRP A 97 4.23 -5.09 -6.09
C TRP A 97 4.24 -4.42 -4.73
N TYR A 98 4.51 -3.12 -4.70
CA TYR A 98 4.23 -2.30 -3.55
C TYR A 98 2.72 -2.02 -3.51
N ILE A 99 2.14 -2.09 -2.32
CA ILE A 99 0.74 -1.80 -2.05
C ILE A 99 0.68 -0.62 -1.08
N TYR A 100 -0.08 0.40 -1.46
CA TYR A 100 -0.15 1.69 -0.80
C TYR A 100 -1.60 1.97 -0.36
N TRP A 101 -1.93 1.67 0.91
CA TRP A 101 -3.25 1.98 1.47
C TRP A 101 -3.50 3.47 1.70
N HIS A 102 -2.42 4.25 1.79
CA HIS A 102 -2.38 5.67 1.44
C HIS A 102 -1.42 5.79 0.26
N THR A 103 -1.77 6.57 -0.76
CA THR A 103 -0.87 6.90 -1.88
C THR A 103 0.41 7.57 -1.37
N LEU A 104 1.47 7.60 -2.20
CA LEU A 104 2.72 8.28 -1.82
C LEU A 104 2.51 9.78 -1.54
N ASP A 105 1.58 10.43 -2.23
CA ASP A 105 1.19 11.82 -1.97
C ASP A 105 0.47 12.00 -0.63
N GLU A 106 -0.42 11.07 -0.27
CA GLU A 106 -1.11 11.07 1.02
C GLU A 106 -0.14 10.77 2.17
N TRP A 107 0.76 9.79 2.01
CA TRP A 107 1.83 9.56 2.98
C TRP A 107 2.72 10.77 3.16
N ALA A 108 3.14 11.40 2.06
CA ALA A 108 3.93 12.62 2.09
C ALA A 108 3.20 13.73 2.86
N ALA A 109 1.89 13.89 2.63
CA ALA A 109 1.08 14.87 3.34
C ALA A 109 0.97 14.58 4.84
N LEU A 110 0.75 13.32 5.23
CA LEU A 110 0.69 12.90 6.64
C LEU A 110 2.02 13.16 7.37
N ILE A 111 3.14 12.75 6.76
CA ILE A 111 4.48 12.93 7.35
C ILE A 111 4.81 14.42 7.47
N TYR A 112 4.54 15.20 6.42
CA TYR A 112 4.82 16.62 6.44
C TYR A 112 3.92 17.37 7.44
N GLY A 113 2.64 17.02 7.53
CA GLY A 113 1.72 17.57 8.53
C GLY A 113 2.21 17.33 9.95
N TRP A 114 2.66 16.10 10.25
CA TRP A 114 3.30 15.80 11.53
C TRP A 114 4.54 16.69 11.80
N ALA A 115 5.40 16.89 10.78
CA ALA A 115 6.60 17.70 10.93
C ALA A 115 6.28 19.18 11.23
N GLU A 116 5.23 19.73 10.61
CA GLU A 116 4.72 21.07 10.92
C GLU A 116 4.16 21.15 12.35
N GLU A 117 3.28 20.22 12.72
CA GLU A 117 2.59 20.21 14.01
C GLU A 117 3.54 20.03 15.21
N THR A 118 4.64 19.32 15.01
CA THR A 118 5.64 19.02 16.06
C THR A 118 6.87 19.92 16.02
N GLY A 119 6.92 20.91 15.11
CA GLY A 119 8.01 21.88 15.03
C GLY A 119 9.33 21.29 14.51
N GLN A 120 9.27 20.25 13.69
CA GLN A 120 10.44 19.60 13.07
C GLN A 120 10.92 20.30 11.79
N LEU A 121 10.24 21.37 11.36
CA LEU A 121 10.69 22.19 10.24
C LEU A 121 12.06 22.80 10.54
N GLY A 122 12.99 22.68 9.59
CA GLY A 122 14.38 23.13 9.73
C GLY A 122 15.29 22.15 10.48
N ALA A 123 14.74 21.19 11.21
CA ALA A 123 15.49 20.11 11.84
C ALA A 123 15.72 18.94 10.87
N VAL A 124 16.70 18.10 11.21
CA VAL A 124 16.97 16.84 10.52
C VAL A 124 16.39 15.71 11.34
N CYS A 125 15.53 14.89 10.73
CA CYS A 125 14.99 13.67 11.31
C CYS A 125 15.57 12.45 10.59
N THR A 126 15.81 11.38 11.32
CA THR A 126 16.14 10.07 10.72
C THR A 126 14.88 9.35 10.26
N PHE A 127 15.03 8.44 9.30
CA PHE A 127 13.90 7.60 8.87
C PHE A 127 13.39 6.71 10.01
N TYR A 128 14.31 6.27 10.89
CA TYR A 128 13.96 5.50 12.08
C TYR A 128 13.06 6.29 13.02
N GLU A 129 13.40 7.55 13.33
CA GLU A 129 12.55 8.40 14.19
C GLU A 129 11.15 8.57 13.60
N ILE A 130 11.05 8.85 12.29
CA ILE A 130 9.75 9.04 11.61
C ILE A 130 8.92 7.75 11.65
N ALA A 131 9.53 6.60 11.34
CA ALA A 131 8.81 5.32 11.34
C ALA A 131 8.41 4.85 12.75
N ASN A 132 8.96 5.44 13.82
CA ASN A 132 8.67 5.06 15.21
C ASN A 132 7.93 6.16 15.98
N VAL A 133 7.32 7.14 15.32
CA VAL A 133 6.48 8.14 15.99
C VAL A 133 5.18 7.46 16.47
N PRO A 134 4.92 7.41 17.79
CA PRO A 134 3.71 6.78 18.32
C PRO A 134 2.45 7.52 17.87
N ASP A 135 1.34 6.79 17.82
CA ASP A 135 -0.01 7.31 17.51
C ASP A 135 -0.16 7.97 16.12
N GLN A 136 0.82 7.80 15.22
CA GLN A 136 0.75 8.25 13.83
C GLN A 136 0.31 7.12 12.89
N GLU A 137 -0.42 7.48 11.82
CA GLU A 137 -0.83 6.55 10.75
C GLU A 137 0.37 5.88 10.05
N PHE A 138 1.53 6.56 10.02
CA PHE A 138 2.77 6.05 9.43
C PHE A 138 3.67 5.32 10.45
N PHE A 139 3.19 5.03 11.65
CA PHE A 139 3.93 4.19 12.59
C PHE A 139 4.20 2.81 11.98
N GLY A 140 5.46 2.40 11.97
CA GLY A 140 5.90 1.15 11.36
C GLY A 140 5.89 1.15 9.83
N ILE A 141 5.86 2.32 9.19
CA ILE A 141 5.98 2.44 7.74
C ILE A 141 7.25 1.77 7.22
N ASP A 142 7.14 1.04 6.12
CA ASP A 142 8.29 0.43 5.45
C ASP A 142 9.28 1.51 4.98
N THR A 143 10.58 1.26 5.20
CA THR A 143 11.66 2.22 4.92
C THR A 143 11.69 2.67 3.45
N GLU A 144 11.44 1.76 2.51
CA GLU A 144 11.44 2.10 1.08
C GLU A 144 10.19 2.89 0.69
N VAL A 145 9.04 2.60 1.33
CA VAL A 145 7.82 3.39 1.15
C VAL A 145 7.96 4.78 1.74
N LEU A 146 8.54 4.90 2.94
CA LEU A 146 8.89 6.19 3.55
C LEU A 146 9.81 7.00 2.64
N LYS A 147 10.89 6.38 2.13
CA LYS A 147 11.80 7.03 1.19
C LYS A 147 11.08 7.55 -0.04
N LYS A 148 10.16 6.78 -0.61
CA LYS A 148 9.35 7.18 -1.77
C LYS A 148 8.41 8.34 -1.44
N ALA A 149 7.75 8.32 -0.28
CA ALA A 149 6.91 9.42 0.18
C ALA A 149 7.73 10.71 0.40
N LEU A 150 8.91 10.62 1.01
CA LEU A 150 9.80 11.76 1.19
C LEU A 150 10.32 12.33 -0.13
N LYS A 151 10.54 11.49 -1.16
CA LYS A 151 10.87 11.97 -2.52
C LYS A 151 9.75 12.80 -3.13
N VAL A 152 8.48 12.53 -2.78
CA VAL A 152 7.37 13.38 -3.20
C VAL A 152 7.51 14.77 -2.56
N LEU A 153 7.84 14.85 -1.27
CA LEU A 153 8.10 16.13 -0.60
C LEU A 153 9.32 16.88 -1.18
N GLU A 154 10.38 16.15 -1.49
CA GLU A 154 11.58 16.70 -2.13
C GLU A 154 11.27 17.32 -3.49
N SER A 155 10.46 16.64 -4.32
CA SER A 155 10.00 17.19 -5.61
C SER A 155 9.15 18.47 -5.45
N LYS A 156 8.48 18.61 -4.29
CA LYS A 156 7.69 19.79 -3.90
C LYS A 156 8.51 20.84 -3.16
N LYS A 157 9.83 20.65 -3.00
CA LYS A 157 10.76 21.52 -2.25
C LYS A 157 10.36 21.72 -0.77
N LYS A 158 9.69 20.73 -0.19
CA LYS A 158 9.27 20.70 1.23
C LYS A 158 10.22 19.91 2.12
N ALA A 159 11.12 19.14 1.53
CA ALA A 159 12.11 18.36 2.24
C ALA A 159 13.35 18.12 1.38
N GLU A 160 14.44 17.68 1.99
CA GLU A 160 15.65 17.21 1.32
C GLU A 160 16.11 15.91 1.99
N ILE A 161 16.25 14.85 1.20
CA ILE A 161 16.69 13.55 1.73
C ILE A 161 18.21 13.57 1.88
N ILE A 162 18.68 13.17 3.06
CA ILE A 162 20.09 13.07 3.41
C ILE A 162 20.42 11.58 3.54
N SER A 163 21.16 11.04 2.59
CA SER A 163 21.65 9.66 2.66
C SER A 163 23.18 9.67 2.85
N PHE A 164 23.65 9.12 3.96
CA PHE A 164 25.08 8.97 4.27
C PHE A 164 25.38 7.54 4.71
N GLU A 165 26.14 6.80 3.90
CA GLU A 165 26.42 5.37 4.10
C GLU A 165 25.12 4.59 4.35
N ASP A 166 24.94 4.06 5.57
CA ASP A 166 23.76 3.31 6.00
C ASP A 166 22.71 4.17 6.74
N ASN A 167 23.01 5.45 6.99
CA ASN A 167 22.10 6.38 7.66
C ASN A 167 21.25 7.14 6.65
N ASN A 168 19.93 7.02 6.79
CA ASN A 168 18.94 7.77 6.01
C ASN A 168 18.22 8.77 6.93
N GLY A 169 18.29 10.05 6.55
CA GLY A 169 17.58 11.14 7.19
C GLY A 169 16.93 12.07 6.18
N VAL A 170 16.21 13.05 6.70
CA VAL A 170 15.51 14.06 5.92
C VAL A 170 15.50 15.36 6.69
N LYS A 171 15.72 16.47 5.98
CA LYS A 171 15.49 17.82 6.49
C LYS A 171 14.18 18.34 5.93
N PHE A 172 13.27 18.79 6.79
CA PHE A 172 12.03 19.45 6.38
C PHE A 172 12.22 20.97 6.25
N PHE A 173 11.50 21.60 5.32
CA PHE A 173 11.54 23.04 5.05
C PHE A 173 10.19 23.70 5.30
#